data_AF-A0AA90SK79-F1
#
_entry.id   AF-A0AA90SK79-F1
#
_cell.length_a   1.000
_cell.length_b   1.000
_cell.length_c   1.000
_cell.angle_alpha   90.00
_cell.angle_beta   90.00
_cell.angle_gamma   90.00
#
_symmetry.space_group_name_H-M   'P 1'
#
loop_
_entity.id
_entity.type
_entity.pdbx_description
1 polymer ?
#
loop_
_entity_poly.entity_id
_entity_poly.type
_entity_poly.pdbx_seq_one_letter_code
_entity_poly.pdbx_strand_id
1 'polypeptide(L)'
;MYEDSAYSSEQTREKLAQLGIKDQVQRKGYRGKPLSKEDRTRNKEIAVTRAGSERPFATYKRHYGLARTRFMGLAKNATIYGLTAIAANIRKGTKFLVLYGVSKPCYTE
;
A
#
# COMPACT_ATOMS: atom_id res chain seq x y z
N MET A 1 -3.33 -12.40 -1.36
CA MET A 1 -2.18 -11.49 -1.29
C MET A 1 -2.27 -10.52 -2.46
N TYR A 2 -2.29 -9.20 -2.21
CA TYR A 2 -2.43 -8.16 -3.24
C TYR A 2 -1.07 -7.53 -3.58
N GLU A 3 -0.50 -7.86 -4.74
CA GLU A 3 0.86 -7.44 -5.13
C GLU A 3 0.98 -7.07 -6.61
N ASP A 4 2.10 -6.46 -7.01
CA ASP A 4 2.41 -6.21 -8.42
C ASP A 4 2.86 -7.46 -9.17
N SER A 5 2.97 -7.29 -10.48
CA SER A 5 3.44 -8.31 -11.40
C SER A 5 4.89 -8.73 -11.21
N ALA A 6 5.71 -8.01 -10.42
CA ALA A 6 7.07 -8.47 -10.13
C ALA A 6 7.06 -9.75 -9.27
N TYR A 7 6.00 -9.93 -8.48
CA TYR A 7 5.76 -11.14 -7.68
C TYR A 7 4.98 -12.23 -8.43
N SER A 8 4.65 -12.04 -9.71
CA SER A 8 3.93 -13.03 -10.52
C SER A 8 4.86 -14.14 -10.99
N SER A 9 5.28 -15.00 -10.06
CA SER A 9 6.01 -16.24 -10.34
C SER A 9 5.15 -17.48 -10.03
N GLU A 10 5.51 -18.62 -10.62
CA GLU A 10 4.87 -19.90 -10.32
C GLU A 10 5.06 -20.31 -8.87
N GLN A 11 6.29 -20.16 -8.35
CA GLN A 11 6.63 -20.39 -6.94
C GLN A 11 5.74 -19.56 -6.00
N THR A 12 5.48 -18.29 -6.34
CA THR A 12 4.56 -17.44 -5.56
C THR A 12 3.16 -18.04 -5.54
N ARG A 13 2.64 -18.50 -6.69
CA ARG A 13 1.30 -19.06 -6.80
C ARG A 13 1.16 -20.37 -6.02
N GLU A 14 2.14 -21.25 -6.15
CA GLU A 14 2.19 -22.52 -5.40
C GLU A 14 2.21 -22.26 -3.89
N LYS A 15 3.07 -21.35 -3.43
CA LYS A 15 3.14 -20.97 -2.02
C LYS A 15 1.82 -20.36 -1.53
N LEU A 16 1.18 -19.51 -2.33
CA LEU A 16 -0.12 -18.94 -1.98
C LEU A 16 -1.20 -20.01 -1.89
N ALA A 17 -1.20 -20.99 -2.79
CA ALA A 17 -2.12 -22.12 -2.76
C ALA A 17 -1.91 -22.99 -1.51
N GLN A 18 -0.64 -23.33 -1.20
CA GLN A 18 -0.28 -24.10 0.01
C GLN A 18 -0.73 -23.40 1.30
N LEU A 19 -0.66 -22.06 1.34
CA LEU A 19 -1.08 -21.26 2.48
C LEU A 19 -2.59 -20.95 2.49
N GLY A 20 -3.36 -21.40 1.49
CA GLY A 20 -4.79 -21.09 1.37
C GLY A 20 -5.09 -19.61 1.09
N ILE A 21 -4.11 -18.84 0.60
CA ILE A 21 -4.23 -17.40 0.37
C ILE A 21 -4.67 -17.17 -1.08
N LYS A 22 -5.75 -16.39 -1.27
CA LYS A 22 -6.21 -15.99 -2.62
C LYS A 22 -5.10 -15.26 -3.39
N ASP A 23 -4.78 -15.74 -4.59
CA ASP A 23 -3.85 -15.08 -5.51
C ASP A 23 -4.47 -13.80 -6.08
N GLN A 24 -4.05 -12.67 -5.53
CA GLN A 24 -4.38 -11.32 -6.01
C GLN A 24 -3.11 -10.60 -6.48
N VAL A 25 -2.12 -11.35 -6.98
CA VAL A 25 -0.92 -10.79 -7.61
C VAL A 25 -1.26 -10.38 -9.04
N GLN A 26 -0.89 -9.18 -9.48
CA GLN A 26 -1.16 -8.73 -10.85
C GLN A 26 -0.47 -9.62 -11.89
N ARG A 27 -1.17 -9.92 -12.99
CA ARG A 27 -0.62 -10.67 -14.12
C ARG A 27 0.30 -9.80 -14.97
N LYS A 28 1.34 -10.41 -15.54
CA LYS A 28 2.30 -9.75 -16.42
C LYS A 28 2.13 -10.26 -17.86
N GLY A 29 2.27 -9.37 -18.84
CA GLY A 29 2.46 -9.77 -20.23
C GLY A 29 3.91 -10.19 -20.49
N TYR A 30 4.11 -11.10 -21.44
CA TYR A 30 5.43 -11.57 -21.87
C TYR A 30 5.65 -11.29 -23.36
N ARG A 31 6.90 -11.37 -23.82
CA ARG A 31 7.23 -11.24 -25.24
C ARG A 31 6.47 -12.30 -26.03
N GLY A 32 5.69 -11.88 -27.03
CA GLY A 32 4.84 -12.78 -27.82
C GLY A 32 3.55 -13.24 -27.13
N LYS A 33 3.34 -12.90 -25.85
CA LYS A 33 2.10 -13.20 -25.11
C LYS A 33 1.62 -11.96 -24.35
N PRO A 34 0.95 -11.01 -25.03
CA PRO A 34 0.47 -9.80 -24.39
C PRO A 34 -0.60 -10.11 -23.33
N LEU A 35 -0.78 -9.17 -22.40
CA LEU A 35 -1.78 -9.26 -21.34
C LEU A 35 -3.19 -9.24 -21.95
N SER A 36 -4.00 -10.27 -21.64
CA SER A 36 -5.37 -10.41 -22.15
C SER A 36 -6.29 -9.29 -21.60
N LYS A 37 -7.49 -9.16 -22.17
CA LYS A 37 -8.47 -8.18 -21.68
C LYS A 37 -8.94 -8.53 -20.27
N GLU A 38 -9.13 -9.81 -20.00
CA GLU A 38 -9.55 -10.37 -18.72
C GLU A 38 -8.49 -10.11 -17.65
N ASP A 39 -7.21 -10.36 -17.97
CA ASP A 39 -6.08 -10.08 -17.08
C ASP A 39 -5.95 -8.58 -16.77
N ARG A 40 -6.21 -7.70 -17.76
CA ARG A 40 -6.23 -6.25 -17.54
C ARG A 40 -7.34 -5.84 -16.57
N THR A 41 -8.54 -6.37 -16.74
CA THR A 41 -9.68 -6.09 -15.84
C THR A 41 -9.36 -6.55 -14.42
N ARG A 42 -8.88 -7.78 -14.26
CA ARG A 42 -8.43 -8.31 -12.96
C ARG A 42 -7.33 -7.43 -12.34
N ASN A 43 -6.32 -7.04 -13.12
CA ASN A 43 -5.25 -6.16 -12.63
C ASN A 43 -5.76 -4.79 -12.17
N LYS A 44 -6.79 -4.25 -12.84
CA LYS A 44 -7.44 -2.99 -12.48
C LYS A 44 -8.13 -3.09 -11.12
N GLU A 45 -8.85 -4.18 -10.87
CA GLU A 45 -9.50 -4.43 -9.57
C GLU A 45 -8.47 -4.55 -8.44
N ILE A 46 -7.40 -5.33 -8.67
CA ILE A 46 -6.31 -5.50 -7.70
C ILE A 46 -5.60 -4.16 -7.43
N ALA A 47 -5.43 -3.32 -8.46
CA ALA A 47 -4.77 -2.03 -8.34
C ALA A 47 -5.51 -1.09 -7.38
N VAL A 48 -6.84 -1.17 -7.28
CA VAL A 48 -7.63 -0.34 -6.35
C VAL A 48 -7.22 -0.60 -4.90
N THR A 49 -7.16 -1.88 -4.51
CA THR A 49 -6.74 -2.26 -3.15
C THR A 49 -5.27 -1.92 -2.90
N ARG A 50 -4.39 -2.18 -3.87
CA ARG A 50 -2.95 -1.87 -3.76
C ARG A 50 -2.66 -0.38 -3.63
N ALA A 51 -3.41 0.47 -4.32
CA ALA A 51 -3.27 1.91 -4.20
C ALA A 51 -3.44 2.39 -2.73
N GLY A 52 -4.21 1.66 -1.92
CA GLY A 52 -4.34 1.91 -0.49
C GLY A 52 -3.03 1.80 0.28
N SER A 53 -2.23 0.76 0.03
CA SER A 53 -0.94 0.55 0.70
C SER A 53 0.19 1.42 0.14
N GLU A 54 0.10 1.83 -1.14
CA GLU A 54 1.13 2.65 -1.79
C GLU A 54 1.01 4.16 -1.49
N ARG A 55 -0.22 4.66 -1.28
CA ARG A 55 -0.49 6.08 -0.99
C ARG A 55 0.32 6.65 0.20
N PRO A 56 0.48 5.95 1.35
CA PRO A 56 1.34 6.42 2.43
C PRO A 56 2.80 6.61 1.99
N PHE A 57 3.38 5.67 1.23
CA PHE A 57 4.75 5.81 0.75
C PHE A 57 4.92 6.97 -0.23
N ALA A 58 3.95 7.17 -1.13
CA ALA A 58 3.95 8.35 -2.00
C ALA A 58 3.91 9.65 -1.19
N THR A 59 3.10 9.68 -0.12
CA THR A 59 3.01 10.81 0.81
C THR A 59 4.35 11.06 1.51
N TYR A 60 5.00 10.02 2.03
CA TYR A 60 6.30 10.14 2.70
C TYR A 60 7.38 10.68 1.77
N LYS A 61 7.44 10.17 0.53
CA LYS A 61 8.41 10.61 -0.46
C LYS A 61 8.18 12.06 -0.88
N ARG A 62 6.94 12.45 -1.19
CA ARG A 62 6.60 13.77 -1.75
C ARG A 62 6.49 14.88 -0.70
N HIS A 63 5.86 14.60 0.44
CA HIS A 63 5.54 15.63 1.44
C HIS A 63 6.51 15.65 2.62
N TYR A 64 7.18 14.54 2.91
CA TYR A 64 8.11 14.43 4.04
C TYR A 64 9.57 14.25 3.59
N GLY A 65 9.85 14.32 2.29
CA GLY A 65 11.21 14.28 1.75
C GLY A 65 11.91 12.92 1.90
N LEU A 66 11.18 11.84 2.18
CA LEU A 66 11.75 10.49 2.37
C LEU A 66 11.98 9.73 1.06
N ALA A 67 12.14 10.44 -0.06
CA ALA A 67 12.55 9.84 -1.32
C ALA A 67 13.99 9.31 -1.27
N ARG A 68 14.83 9.88 -0.39
CA ARG A 68 16.20 9.43 -0.10
C ARG A 68 16.47 9.52 1.40
N THR A 69 17.29 8.60 1.90
CA THR A 69 17.79 8.63 3.28
C THR A 69 18.78 9.77 3.46
N ARG A 70 18.69 10.50 4.58
CA ARG A 70 19.54 11.67 4.87
C ARG A 70 20.73 11.35 5.78
N PHE A 71 20.62 10.28 6.56
CA PHE A 71 21.60 9.96 7.59
C PHE A 71 22.43 8.74 7.21
N MET A 72 23.67 8.70 7.68
CA MET A 72 24.46 7.47 7.67
C MET A 72 23.99 6.55 8.81
N GLY A 73 23.65 5.31 8.46
CA GLY A 73 23.22 4.27 9.39
C GLY A 73 21.70 4.04 9.43
N LEU A 74 21.31 2.77 9.54
CA LEU A 74 19.91 2.34 9.53
C LEU A 74 19.12 2.89 10.71
N ALA A 75 19.71 2.91 11.92
CA ALA A 75 19.02 3.35 13.13
C ALA A 75 18.48 4.78 13.03
N LYS A 76 19.32 5.73 12.57
CA LYS A 76 18.93 7.14 12.41
C LYS A 76 17.82 7.33 11.39
N ASN A 77 17.90 6.61 10.26
CA ASN A 77 16.88 6.66 9.23
C ASN A 77 15.56 6.02 9.71
N ALA A 78 15.64 4.94 10.49
CA ALA A 78 14.47 4.31 11.10
C ALA A 78 13.75 5.26 12.07
N THR A 79 14.50 5.99 12.92
CA THR A 79 13.92 7.00 13.82
C THR A 79 13.14 8.07 13.04
N ILE A 80 13.74 8.64 12.01
CA ILE A 80 13.11 9.71 11.21
C ILE A 80 11.91 9.20 10.40
N TYR A 81 12.02 7.98 9.87
CA TYR A 81 10.90 7.31 9.22
C TYR A 81 9.73 7.09 10.20
N GLY A 82 10.02 6.61 11.41
CA GLY A 82 9.02 6.41 12.46
C GLY A 82 8.32 7.71 12.86
N LEU A 83 9.08 8.77 13.13
CA LEU A 83 8.52 10.10 13.42
C LEU A 83 7.65 10.62 12.28
N THR A 84 8.08 10.43 11.03
CA THR A 84 7.31 10.80 9.85
C THR A 84 6.00 10.03 9.74
N ALA A 85 6.02 8.73 10.01
CA ALA A 85 4.83 7.88 9.99
C ALA A 85 3.81 8.32 11.06
N ILE A 86 4.28 8.63 12.27
CA ILE A 86 3.43 9.17 13.34
C ILE A 86 2.79 10.49 12.90
N ALA A 87 3.60 11.45 12.43
CA ALA A 87 3.10 12.75 11.98
C ALA A 87 2.08 12.63 10.83
N ALA A 88 2.34 11.74 9.87
CA ALA A 88 1.43 11.49 8.75
C ALA A 88 0.11 10.87 9.20
N ASN A 89 0.14 9.93 10.16
CA ASN A 89 -1.06 9.34 10.74
C ASN A 89 -1.89 10.37 11.50
N ILE A 90 -1.25 11.24 12.30
CA ILE A 90 -1.94 12.35 12.98
C ILE A 90 -2.63 13.25 11.97
N ARG A 91 -1.90 13.74 10.95
CA ARG A 91 -2.46 14.59 9.88
C ARG A 91 -3.64 13.92 9.17
N LYS A 92 -3.54 12.62 8.87
CA LYS A 92 -4.61 11.84 8.25
C LYS A 92 -5.82 11.74 9.17
N GLY A 93 -5.62 11.45 10.45
CA GLY A 93 -6.65 11.40 11.48
C GLY A 93 -7.38 12.73 11.64
N THR A 94 -6.65 13.84 11.75
CA THR A 94 -7.24 15.18 11.80
C THR A 94 -8.10 15.46 10.58
N LYS A 95 -7.61 15.15 9.37
CA LYS A 95 -8.39 15.33 8.14
C LYS A 95 -9.67 14.47 8.14
N PHE A 96 -9.59 13.24 8.64
CA PHE A 96 -10.76 12.37 8.78
C PHE A 96 -11.79 12.99 9.73
N LEU A 97 -11.37 13.45 10.91
CA LEU A 97 -12.25 14.09 11.89
C LEU A 97 -12.89 15.37 11.35
N VAL A 98 -12.16 16.18 10.58
CA VAL A 98 -12.70 17.39 9.94
C VAL A 98 -13.78 17.05 8.90
N LEU A 99 -13.60 15.97 8.14
CA LEU A 99 -14.54 15.60 7.07
C LEU A 99 -15.77 14.84 7.57
N TYR A 100 -15.59 13.98 8.57
CA TYR A 100 -16.63 13.03 9.01
C TYR A 100 -17.11 13.26 10.44
N GLY A 101 -16.51 14.21 11.16
CA GLY A 101 -16.81 14.51 12.55
C GLY A 101 -16.34 13.44 13.52
N VAL A 102 -16.37 13.77 14.82
CA VAL A 102 -16.49 12.77 15.89
C VAL A 102 -18.00 12.60 16.11
N SER A 103 -18.51 11.37 16.19
CA SER A 103 -19.88 11.17 16.67
C SER A 103 -20.00 11.86 18.03
N LYS A 104 -21.00 12.74 18.21
CA LYS A 104 -21.24 13.35 19.53
C LYS A 104 -21.39 12.21 20.54
N PRO A 105 -20.68 12.24 21.69
CA PRO A 105 -20.91 11.24 22.72
C PRO A 105 -22.37 11.37 23.17
N CYS A 106 -23.11 10.27 23.08
CA CYS A 106 -24.43 10.17 23.68
C CYS A 106 -24.21 10.03 25.19
N TYR A 107 -24.12 11.15 25.91
CA TYR A 107 -24.28 11.13 27.35
C TYR A 107 -25.78 11.21 27.61
N THR A 108 -26.38 10.10 28.03
CA THR A 108 -27.69 10.09 28.69
C THR A 108 -27.56 10.78 30.05
N GLU A 109 -28.44 11.76 30.29
CA GLU A 109 -28.63 12.45 31.58
C GLU A 109 -29.02 11.48 32.71
#